data_AF-A0A9X8G8J0-F1
#
_entry.id   AF-A0A9X8G8J0-F1
#
_cell.length_a   1.000
_cell.length_b   1.000
_cell.length_c   1.000
_cell.angle_alpha   90.00
_cell.angle_beta   90.00
_cell.angle_gamma   90.00
#
_symmetry.space_group_name_H-M   'P 1'
#
loop_
_entity.id
_entity.type
_entity.pdbx_description
1 polymer ?
#
loop_
_entity_poly.entity_id
_entity_poly.type
_entity_poly.pdbx_seq_one_letter_code
_entity_poly.pdbx_strand_id
1 'polypeptide(L)'
;MEYNQDMKNRLKRIEGQVRGVLRMMEEGKDCREVITQLTASRSALDRTIGLVVGTNLEHCLREQFESGNGSNEELIKEAVQLLVKSR
;
A
#
# COMPACT_ATOMS: atom_id res chain seq x y z
N MET A 1 -8.12 -3.53 -13.25
CA MET A 1 -8.60 -2.85 -12.01
C MET A 1 -8.46 -1.34 -12.16
N GLU A 2 -9.49 -0.59 -11.77
CA GLU A 2 -9.41 0.86 -11.55
C GLU A 2 -9.06 1.20 -10.10
N TYR A 3 -8.14 2.15 -9.87
CA TYR A 3 -7.84 2.64 -8.53
C TYR A 3 -8.96 3.54 -8.00
N ASN A 4 -9.61 3.10 -6.92
CA ASN A 4 -10.72 3.84 -6.33
C ASN A 4 -10.28 5.10 -5.55
N GLN A 5 -11.25 5.93 -5.18
CA GLN A 5 -11.00 7.19 -4.49
C GLN A 5 -10.42 6.99 -3.08
N ASP A 6 -10.75 5.90 -2.38
CA ASP A 6 -10.18 5.62 -1.05
C ASP A 6 -8.66 5.36 -1.13
N MET A 7 -8.21 4.57 -2.10
CA MET A 7 -6.79 4.32 -2.36
C MET A 7 -6.04 5.63 -2.64
N LYS A 8 -6.59 6.48 -3.52
CA LYS A 8 -6.02 7.80 -3.84
C LYS A 8 -5.97 8.69 -2.60
N ASN A 9 -7.02 8.69 -1.77
CA ASN A 9 -7.09 9.48 -0.54
C ASN A 9 -6.10 8.99 0.53
N ARG A 10 -5.76 7.70 0.56
CA ARG A 10 -4.70 7.17 1.45
C ARG A 10 -3.33 7.64 1.00
N LEU A 11 -3.03 7.57 -0.30
CA LEU A 11 -1.77 8.09 -0.84
C LEU A 11 -1.62 9.60 -0.60
N LYS A 12 -2.66 10.40 -0.80
CA LYS A 12 -2.64 11.85 -0.48
C LYS A 12 -2.33 12.12 1.00
N ARG A 13 -2.83 11.28 1.91
CA ARG A 13 -2.50 11.37 3.35
C ARG A 13 -1.03 11.05 3.60
N ILE A 14 -0.51 9.98 2.99
CA ILE A 14 0.91 9.59 3.09
C ILE A 14 1.82 10.70 2.53
N GLU A 15 1.46 11.29 1.38
CA GLU A 15 2.16 12.44 0.79
C GLU A 15 2.25 13.61 1.79
N GLY A 16 1.15 13.91 2.49
CA GLY A 16 1.13 14.88 3.59
C GLY A 16 2.08 14.53 4.73
N GLN A 17 2.12 13.26 5.15
CA GLN A 17 3.03 12.79 6.20
C GLN A 17 4.49 12.94 5.79
N VAL A 18 4.85 12.54 4.57
CA VAL A 18 6.22 12.65 4.04
C VAL A 18 6.67 14.11 3.96
N ARG A 19 5.79 15.02 3.48
CA ARG A 19 6.08 16.47 3.52
C ARG A 19 6.26 16.98 4.96
N GLY A 20 5.47 16.48 5.91
CA GLY A 20 5.61 16.82 7.32
C GLY A 20 6.96 16.39 7.89
N VAL A 21 7.39 15.16 7.60
CA VAL A 21 8.71 14.64 8.00
C VAL A 21 9.83 15.51 7.43
N LEU A 22 9.78 15.86 6.14
CA LEU A 22 10.79 16.72 5.52
C LEU A 22 10.89 18.07 6.24
N ARG A 23 9.76 18.70 6.54
CA ARG A 23 9.74 19.95 7.31
C ARG A 23 10.34 19.77 8.71
N MET A 24 10.05 18.67 9.40
CA MET A 24 10.65 18.40 10.71
C MET A 24 12.18 18.30 10.63
N MET A 25 12.71 17.74 9.55
CA MET A 25 14.16 17.69 9.31
C MET A 25 14.74 19.08 9.04
N GLU A 26 14.08 19.89 8.22
CA GLU A 26 14.47 21.28 7.92
C GLU A 26 14.44 22.17 9.16
N GLU A 27 13.48 21.95 10.07
CA GLU A 27 13.35 22.65 11.35
C GLU A 27 14.30 22.11 12.45
N GLY A 28 15.07 21.07 12.17
CA GLY A 28 16.01 20.48 13.13
C GLY A 28 15.34 19.80 14.34
N LYS A 29 14.16 19.18 14.14
CA LYS A 29 13.46 18.42 15.19
C LYS A 29 14.26 17.23 15.67
N ASP A 30 13.92 16.74 16.86
CA ASP A 30 14.58 15.59 17.47
C ASP A 30 14.50 14.34 16.56
N CYS A 31 15.61 13.61 16.49
CA CYS A 31 15.73 12.43 15.65
C CYS A 31 14.68 11.35 15.99
N ARG A 32 14.31 11.18 17.27
CA ARG A 32 13.30 10.19 17.68
C ARG A 32 11.91 10.59 17.19
N GLU A 33 11.58 11.88 17.17
CA GLU A 33 10.32 12.38 16.62
C GLU A 33 10.24 12.15 15.12
N VAL A 34 11.33 12.44 14.40
CA VAL A 34 11.43 12.19 12.94
C VAL A 34 11.28 10.70 12.63
N ILE A 35 12.00 9.83 13.36
CA ILE A 35 11.89 8.36 13.19
C ILE A 35 10.47 7.87 13.49
N THR A 36 9.81 8.44 14.50
CA THR A 36 8.42 8.09 14.83
C THR A 36 7.48 8.42 13.67
N GLN A 37 7.61 9.61 13.06
CA GLN A 37 6.78 10.00 11.91
C GLN A 37 7.09 9.22 10.63
N LEU A 38 8.36 8.89 10.39
CA LEU A 38 8.76 7.99 9.31
C LEU A 38 8.13 6.60 9.48
N THR A 39 8.14 6.05 10.70
CA THR A 39 7.56 4.74 10.99
C THR A 39 6.05 4.75 10.84
N ALA A 40 5.39 5.85 11.23
CA ALA A 40 3.96 6.04 10.98
C ALA A 40 3.63 6.12 9.48
N SER A 41 4.45 6.81 8.70
CA SER A 41 4.32 6.91 7.23
C SER A 41 4.50 5.55 6.56
N ARG A 42 5.52 4.79 6.95
CA ARG A 42 5.76 3.41 6.50
C ARG A 42 4.54 2.53 6.80
N SER A 43 4.06 2.53 8.04
CA SER A 43 2.91 1.73 8.45
C SER A 43 1.63 2.08 7.65
N ALA A 44 1.45 3.36 7.29
CA ALA A 44 0.34 3.79 6.44
C ALA A 44 0.49 3.30 4.99
N LEU A 45 1.72 3.30 4.47
CA LEU A 45 2.05 2.78 3.15
C LEU A 45 1.81 1.26 3.08
N ASP A 46 2.25 0.49 4.07
CA ASP A 46 2.09 -0.96 4.11
C ASP A 46 0.61 -1.37 4.06
N ARG A 47 -0.25 -0.65 4.82
CA ARG A 47 -1.71 -0.84 4.77
C ARG A 47 -2.30 -0.49 3.40
N THR A 48 -1.76 0.53 2.74
CA THR A 48 -2.22 0.95 1.41
C THR A 48 -1.81 -0.06 0.35
N ILE A 49 -0.60 -0.62 0.44
CA ILE A 49 -0.15 -1.73 -0.41
C ILE A 49 -1.08 -2.93 -0.24
N GLY A 50 -1.38 -3.31 1.01
CA GLY A 50 -2.29 -4.43 1.28
C GLY A 50 -3.68 -4.25 0.67
N LEU A 51 -4.23 -3.04 0.72
CA LEU A 51 -5.49 -2.71 0.06
C LEU A 51 -5.41 -2.86 -1.46
N VAL A 52 -4.35 -2.33 -2.09
CA VAL A 52 -4.17 -2.41 -3.55
C VAL A 52 -4.01 -3.85 -4.00
N VAL A 53 -3.15 -4.63 -3.33
CA VAL A 53 -2.92 -6.04 -3.67
C VAL A 53 -4.19 -6.86 -3.48
N GLY A 54 -4.88 -6.70 -2.35
CA GLY A 54 -6.13 -7.43 -2.07
C GLY A 54 -7.22 -7.13 -3.09
N THR A 55 -7.38 -5.86 -3.47
CA THR A 55 -8.35 -5.47 -4.50
C THR A 55 -7.95 -6.04 -5.87
N ASN A 56 -6.65 -6.17 -6.16
CA ASN A 56 -6.16 -6.69 -7.44
C ASN A 56 -6.47 -8.17 -7.54
N LEU A 57 -6.15 -8.91 -6.48
CA LEU A 57 -6.43 -10.32 -6.39
C LEU A 57 -7.93 -10.60 -6.53
N GLU A 58 -8.80 -9.85 -5.84
CA GLU A 58 -10.25 -10.00 -5.98
C GLU A 58 -10.70 -9.81 -7.44
N HIS A 59 -10.20 -8.78 -8.11
CA HIS A 59 -10.53 -8.48 -9.50
C HIS A 59 -10.06 -9.59 -10.45
N CYS A 60 -8.81 -10.04 -10.34
CA CYS A 60 -8.29 -11.12 -11.18
C CYS A 60 -9.02 -12.45 -10.96
N LEU A 61 -9.39 -12.77 -9.71
CA LEU A 61 -10.19 -13.95 -9.41
C LEU A 61 -11.57 -13.87 -10.07
N ARG A 62 -12.27 -12.73 -9.99
CA ARG A 62 -13.58 -12.54 -10.64
C ARG A 62 -13.49 -12.73 -12.16
N GLU A 63 -12.49 -12.13 -12.81
CA GLU A 63 -12.27 -12.28 -14.26
C GLU A 63 -11.99 -13.74 -14.66
N GLN A 64 -11.22 -14.49 -13.86
CA GLN A 64 -10.96 -15.92 -14.11
C GLN A 64 -12.21 -16.79 -13.92
N PHE A 65 -13.04 -16.52 -12.90
CA PHE A 65 -14.32 -17.23 -12.72
C PHE A 65 -15.28 -17.00 -13.89
N GLU A 66 -15.32 -15.78 -14.44
CA GLU A 66 -16.17 -15.44 -15.58
C GLU A 66 -15.67 -16.02 -16.92
N SER A 67 -14.35 -16.16 -17.08
CA SER A 67 -13.72 -16.68 -18.31
C SER A 67 -13.54 -18.20 -18.36
N GLY A 68 -13.90 -18.92 -17.28
CA GLY A 68 -13.97 -20.39 -17.26
C GLY A 68 -12.62 -21.12 -17.37
N ASN A 69 -11.50 -20.41 -17.27
CA ASN A 69 -10.15 -20.94 -17.48
C ASN A 69 -9.28 -20.84 -16.22
N GLY A 70 -8.77 -21.99 -15.77
CA GLY A 70 -7.44 -22.08 -15.14
C GLY A 70 -7.36 -21.96 -13.61
N SER A 71 -6.29 -22.56 -13.07
CA SER A 71 -5.97 -22.60 -11.64
C SER A 71 -5.60 -21.21 -11.08
N ASN A 72 -6.20 -20.84 -9.95
CA ASN A 72 -5.97 -19.58 -9.24
C ASN A 72 -4.62 -19.49 -8.51
N GLU A 73 -3.82 -20.56 -8.52
CA GLU A 73 -2.68 -20.74 -7.62
C GLU A 73 -1.52 -19.76 -7.89
N GLU A 74 -1.29 -19.41 -9.16
CA GLU A 74 -0.22 -18.51 -9.55
C GLU A 74 -0.51 -17.05 -9.17
N LEU A 75 -1.76 -16.60 -9.34
CA LEU A 75 -2.23 -15.26 -8.93
C LEU A 75 -2.19 -15.08 -7.40
N ILE A 76 -2.62 -16.09 -6.65
CA ILE A 76 -2.56 -16.08 -5.19
C ILE A 76 -1.10 -15.98 -4.74
N LYS A 77 -0.19 -16.73 -5.36
CA LYS A 77 1.24 -16.71 -5.04
C LYS A 77 1.86 -15.33 -5.31
N GLU A 78 1.51 -14.69 -6.41
CA GLU A 78 1.97 -13.32 -6.72
C GLU A 78 1.48 -12.30 -5.69
N ALA A 79 0.18 -12.33 -5.36
CA ALA A 79 -0.40 -11.44 -4.35
C ALA A 79 0.24 -11.62 -2.96
N VAL A 80 0.49 -12.86 -2.55
CA VAL A 80 1.21 -13.17 -1.30
C VAL A 80 2.64 -12.60 -1.35
N GLN A 81 3.35 -12.72 -2.46
CA GLN A 81 4.70 -12.14 -2.58
C GLN A 81 4.70 -10.62 -2.48
N LEU A 82 3.73 -9.93 -3.09
CA LEU A 82 3.60 -8.47 -2.98
C LEU A 82 3.32 -8.03 -1.54
N LEU A 83 2.49 -8.78 -0.81
CA LEU A 83 2.21 -8.54 0.61
C LEU A 83 3.39 -8.82 1.54
N VAL A 84 4.21 -9.83 1.24
CA VAL A 84 5.41 -10.15 2.03
C VAL A 84 6.50 -9.09 1.80
N LYS A 85 6.66 -8.61 0.56
CA LYS A 85 7.66 -7.59 0.21
C LYS A 85 7.36 -6.20 0.79
N SER A 86 6.11 -5.93 1.17
CA SER A 86 5.75 -4.65 1.78
C SER A 86 6.03 -4.58 3.29
N ARG A 87 6.45 -5.68 3.93
CA ARG A 87 6.74 -5.74 5.37
C ARG A 87 8.19 -5.44 5.75
#